data_AF-A0A842V5S6-F1
#
_entry.id   AF-A0A842V5S6-F1
#
_cell.length_a   1.000
_cell.length_b   1.000
_cell.length_c   1.000
_cell.angle_alpha   90.00
_cell.angle_beta   90.00
_cell.angle_gamma   90.00
#
_symmetry.space_group_name_H-M   'P 1'
#
loop_
_entity.id
_entity.type
_entity.pdbx_description
1 polymer ?
#
loop_
_entity_poly.entity_id
_entity_poly.type
_entity_poly.pdbx_seq_one_letter_code
_entity_poly.pdbx_strand_id
1 'polypeptide(L)'
;MMGIHDWNKKYEYALNRLESSGVSVENKELVKGFVNFSLASGLSKARIERYLYVLRYFGLRVSKCFKDMVKADFVKLIGDLEATDYKLWTKVTYKTVLRKFIAWVHDSDDLPSCVSWINVSSKNVKRLPEEILTQDEIKKLIAGAKYERDKALISTLYESGCRIGELGNLLIKHVQFDKHGA
;
A
#
# COMPACT_ATOMS: atom_id res chain seq x y z
N MET A 1 3.02 -17.65 -8.67
CA MET A 1 1.97 -17.22 -9.62
C MET A 1 2.34 -15.83 -10.09
N MET A 2 2.65 -15.66 -11.37
CA MET A 2 3.10 -14.38 -11.93
C MET A 2 1.87 -13.54 -12.21
N GLY A 3 1.51 -12.67 -11.27
CA GLY A 3 0.44 -11.70 -11.50
C GLY A 3 0.92 -10.56 -12.40
N ILE A 4 0.01 -9.66 -12.80
CA ILE A 4 0.31 -8.44 -13.60
C ILE A 4 1.40 -7.51 -12.99
N HIS A 5 1.83 -7.79 -11.77
CA HIS A 5 2.89 -7.05 -11.08
C HIS A 5 4.00 -8.00 -10.63
N ASP A 6 5.23 -7.66 -11.00
CA ASP A 6 6.43 -8.31 -10.48
C ASP A 6 6.78 -7.77 -9.09
N TRP A 7 6.09 -8.31 -8.07
CA TRP A 7 6.31 -7.93 -6.68
C TRP A 7 7.65 -8.41 -6.12
N ASN A 8 8.29 -9.41 -6.75
CA ASN A 8 9.64 -9.85 -6.37
C ASN A 8 10.64 -8.76 -6.71
N LYS A 9 10.64 -8.31 -7.96
CA LYS A 9 11.51 -7.25 -8.45
C LYS A 9 11.27 -5.91 -7.73
N LYS A 10 10.00 -5.55 -7.48
CA LYS A 10 9.67 -4.33 -6.73
C LYS A 10 10.17 -4.38 -5.29
N TYR A 11 10.06 -5.53 -4.64
CA TYR A 11 10.59 -5.74 -3.29
C TYR A 11 12.12 -5.59 -3.25
N GLU A 12 12.83 -6.22 -4.17
CA GLU A 12 14.30 -6.10 -4.30
C GLU A 12 14.72 -4.64 -4.53
N TYR A 13 14.03 -3.92 -5.41
CA TYR A 13 14.27 -2.50 -5.61
C TYR A 13 13.99 -1.64 -4.39
N ALA A 14 12.98 -1.97 -3.59
CA ALA A 14 12.72 -1.25 -2.34
C ALA A 14 13.82 -1.49 -1.30
N LEU A 15 14.33 -2.72 -1.19
CA LEU A 15 15.50 -3.03 -0.35
C LEU A 15 16.75 -2.28 -0.82
N ASN A 16 17.06 -2.33 -2.11
CA ASN A 16 18.24 -1.63 -2.65
C ASN A 16 18.14 -0.11 -2.43
N ARG A 17 16.93 0.46 -2.52
CA ARG A 17 16.68 1.88 -2.21
C ARG A 17 16.83 2.21 -0.72
N LEU A 18 16.55 1.27 0.17
CA LEU A 18 16.85 1.44 1.60
C LEU A 18 18.36 1.40 1.82
N GLU A 19 19.05 0.40 1.28
CA GLU A 19 20.50 0.22 1.47
C GLU A 19 21.32 1.40 0.95
N SER A 20 20.99 1.90 -0.23
CA SER A 20 21.66 3.06 -0.85
C SER A 20 21.24 4.42 -0.28
N SER A 21 20.33 4.46 0.70
CA SER A 21 19.84 5.73 1.27
C SER A 21 20.70 6.24 2.42
N GLY A 22 20.53 7.53 2.76
CA GLY A 22 21.16 8.19 3.92
C GLY A 22 20.55 7.80 5.28
N VAL A 23 19.77 6.74 5.37
CA VAL A 23 19.30 6.20 6.66
C VAL A 23 20.50 5.64 7.43
N SER A 24 20.55 5.82 8.75
CA SER A 24 21.63 5.27 9.58
C SER A 24 21.70 3.74 9.49
N VAL A 25 22.89 3.17 9.69
CA VAL A 25 23.11 1.71 9.63
C VAL A 25 22.20 0.98 10.63
N GLU A 26 22.13 1.47 11.86
CA GLU A 26 21.26 0.90 12.92
C GLU A 26 19.79 0.89 12.51
N ASN A 27 19.28 1.98 11.94
CA ASN A 27 17.89 2.05 11.48
C ASN A 27 17.64 1.17 10.26
N LYS A 28 18.63 1.00 9.35
CA LYS A 28 18.53 0.04 8.24
C LYS A 28 18.38 -1.39 8.77
N GLU A 29 19.17 -1.77 9.78
CA GLU A 29 19.07 -3.09 10.40
C GLU A 29 17.73 -3.32 11.08
N LEU A 30 17.22 -2.33 11.84
CA LEU A 30 15.87 -2.43 12.43
C LEU A 30 14.79 -2.61 11.35
N VAL A 31 14.85 -1.83 10.27
CA VAL A 31 13.87 -1.94 9.18
C VAL A 31 13.95 -3.31 8.49
N LYS A 32 15.16 -3.83 8.24
CA LYS A 32 15.35 -5.18 7.67
C LYS A 32 14.84 -6.27 8.60
N GLY A 33 15.11 -6.17 9.91
CA GLY A 33 14.57 -7.08 10.91
C GLY A 33 13.05 -7.11 10.90
N PHE A 34 12.41 -5.94 10.88
CA PHE A 34 10.95 -5.84 10.81
C PHE A 34 10.37 -6.41 9.51
N VAL A 35 11.06 -6.21 8.39
CA VAL A 35 10.68 -6.77 7.08
C VAL A 35 10.75 -8.29 7.10
N ASN A 36 11.83 -8.86 7.64
CA ASN A 36 11.99 -10.31 7.77
C ASN A 36 10.91 -10.90 8.68
N PHE A 37 10.65 -10.28 9.83
CA PHE A 37 9.56 -10.65 10.74
C PHE A 37 8.20 -10.60 10.04
N SER A 38 7.93 -9.52 9.29
CA SER A 38 6.66 -9.35 8.58
C SER A 38 6.46 -10.40 7.48
N LEU A 39 7.53 -10.76 6.76
CA LEU A 39 7.50 -11.86 5.79
C LEU A 39 7.23 -13.21 6.47
N ALA A 40 7.90 -13.49 7.59
CA ALA A 40 7.67 -14.70 8.38
C ALA A 40 6.24 -14.78 8.93
N SER A 41 5.63 -13.63 9.22
CA SER A 41 4.21 -13.52 9.61
C SER A 41 3.22 -13.61 8.42
N GLY A 42 3.70 -13.90 7.22
CA GLY A 42 2.85 -14.13 6.03
C GLY A 42 2.41 -12.88 5.28
N LEU A 43 3.02 -11.70 5.52
CA LEU A 43 2.69 -10.51 4.74
C LEU A 43 3.20 -10.63 3.29
N SER A 44 2.38 -10.17 2.34
CA SER A 44 2.75 -10.18 0.93
C SER A 44 3.88 -9.20 0.62
N LYS A 45 4.70 -9.50 -0.40
CA LYS A 45 5.76 -8.60 -0.88
C LYS A 45 5.25 -7.21 -1.29
N ALA A 46 4.01 -7.12 -1.78
CA ALA A 46 3.34 -5.85 -2.06
C ALA A 46 3.20 -4.98 -0.80
N ARG A 47 2.82 -5.59 0.33
CA ARG A 47 2.71 -4.89 1.62
C ARG A 47 4.09 -4.54 2.18
N ILE A 48 5.07 -5.43 2.02
CA ILE A 48 6.45 -5.20 2.47
C ILE A 48 7.12 -4.06 1.70
N GLU A 49 6.96 -4.00 0.38
CA GLU A 49 7.43 -2.89 -0.46
C GLU A 49 6.91 -1.56 0.08
N ARG A 50 5.62 -1.53 0.46
CA ARG A 50 5.02 -0.35 1.08
C ARG A 50 5.64 0.00 2.44
N TYR A 51 5.94 -1.00 3.27
CA TYR A 51 6.61 -0.76 4.55
C TYR A 51 8.00 -0.19 4.36
N LEU A 52 8.81 -0.77 3.47
CA LEU A 52 10.14 -0.27 3.12
C LEU A 52 10.10 1.19 2.68
N TYR A 53 9.15 1.54 1.81
CA TYR A 53 8.98 2.92 1.35
C TYR A 53 8.70 3.90 2.50
N VAL A 54 7.76 3.56 3.39
CA VAL A 54 7.38 4.42 4.52
C VAL A 54 8.50 4.50 5.56
N LEU A 55 9.13 3.39 5.90
CA LEU A 55 10.17 3.36 6.92
C LEU A 55 11.44 4.05 6.45
N ARG A 56 11.78 3.95 5.16
CA ARG A 56 12.84 4.77 4.56
C ARG A 56 12.50 6.25 4.61
N TYR A 57 11.25 6.65 4.33
CA TYR A 57 10.83 8.05 4.41
C TYR A 57 11.07 8.65 5.80
N PHE A 58 10.73 7.91 6.86
CA PHE A 58 10.97 8.33 8.24
C PHE A 58 12.44 8.24 8.62
N GLY A 59 13.13 7.17 8.23
CA GLY A 59 14.55 6.96 8.51
C GLY A 59 15.45 8.07 7.96
N LEU A 60 15.05 8.67 6.82
CA LEU A 60 15.76 9.82 6.23
C LEU A 60 15.53 11.15 6.97
N ARG A 61 14.61 11.19 7.94
CA ARG A 61 14.21 12.40 8.67
C ARG A 61 14.55 12.34 10.16
N VAL A 62 15.21 11.28 10.59
CA VAL A 62 15.64 11.10 11.98
C VAL A 62 17.14 10.94 12.03
N SER A 63 17.78 11.58 13.00
CA SER A 63 19.20 11.40 13.31
C SER A 63 19.45 10.35 14.38
N LYS A 64 18.41 9.99 15.17
CA LYS A 64 18.47 9.01 16.24
C LYS A 64 18.07 7.62 15.75
N CYS A 65 18.55 6.59 16.44
CA CYS A 65 18.03 5.25 16.31
C CYS A 65 16.55 5.22 16.74
N PHE A 66 15.68 4.54 15.99
CA PHE A 66 14.25 4.44 16.30
C PHE A 66 13.99 3.85 17.69
N LYS A 67 14.88 2.97 18.17
CA LYS A 67 14.80 2.34 19.49
C LYS A 67 14.96 3.35 20.64
N ASP A 68 15.71 4.43 20.40
CA ASP A 68 16.07 5.43 21.42
C ASP A 68 15.24 6.71 21.29
N MET A 69 14.31 6.76 20.34
CA MET A 69 13.44 7.92 20.14
C MET A 69 12.40 8.03 21.26
N VAL A 70 12.25 9.23 21.81
CA VAL A 70 11.22 9.53 22.81
C VAL A 70 9.97 10.12 22.16
N LYS A 71 8.90 10.28 22.94
CA LYS A 71 7.63 10.88 22.47
C LYS A 71 7.83 12.20 21.72
N ALA A 72 8.70 13.08 22.22
CA ALA A 72 8.97 14.38 21.60
C ALA A 72 9.55 14.25 20.17
N ASP A 73 10.39 13.24 19.92
CA ASP A 73 10.93 12.98 18.59
C ASP A 73 9.83 12.54 17.61
N PHE A 74 8.91 11.68 18.06
CA PHE A 74 7.75 11.26 17.26
C PHE A 74 6.74 12.39 17.05
N VAL A 75 6.56 13.29 18.02
CA VAL A 75 5.71 14.48 17.85
C VAL A 75 6.23 15.33 16.69
N LYS A 76 7.54 15.59 16.64
CA LYS A 76 8.15 16.31 15.53
C LYS A 76 7.96 15.59 14.20
N LEU A 77 8.27 14.29 14.16
CA LEU A 77 8.18 13.48 12.94
C LEU A 77 6.76 13.41 12.36
N ILE A 78 5.75 13.30 13.23
CA ILE A 78 4.34 13.32 12.82
C ILE A 78 3.89 14.74 12.44
N GLY A 79 4.38 15.78 13.12
CA GLY A 79 4.15 17.18 12.72
C GLY A 79 4.64 17.44 11.29
N ASP A 80 5.84 16.99 10.96
CA ASP A 80 6.41 17.12 9.61
C ASP A 80 5.58 16.35 8.57
N LEU A 81 5.05 15.17 8.92
CA LEU A 81 4.13 14.42 8.06
C LEU A 81 2.81 15.17 7.85
N GLU A 82 2.26 15.76 8.91
CA GLU A 82 1.00 16.51 8.84
C GLU A 82 1.13 17.79 8.02
N ALA A 83 2.30 18.44 8.03
CA ALA A 83 2.60 19.61 7.23
C ALA A 83 2.74 19.31 5.72
N THR A 84 2.77 18.05 5.30
CA THR A 84 2.81 17.68 3.87
C THR A 84 1.45 17.82 3.18
N ASP A 85 1.47 17.98 1.86
CA ASP A 85 0.28 17.96 1.00
C ASP A 85 -0.27 16.55 0.73
N TYR A 86 0.18 15.55 1.50
CA TYR A 86 -0.34 14.20 1.36
C TYR A 86 -1.82 14.11 1.72
N LYS A 87 -2.57 13.37 0.91
CA LYS A 87 -3.96 13.02 1.21
C LYS A 87 -4.06 12.31 2.57
N LEU A 88 -5.20 12.47 3.24
CA LEU A 88 -5.46 11.85 4.56
C LEU A 88 -5.09 10.37 4.60
N TRP A 89 -5.53 9.58 3.61
CA TRP A 89 -5.25 8.14 3.55
C TRP A 89 -3.76 7.81 3.45
N THR A 90 -2.99 8.66 2.78
CA THR A 90 -1.52 8.52 2.74
C THR A 90 -0.96 8.75 4.14
N LYS A 91 -1.33 9.84 4.81
CA LYS A 91 -0.88 10.16 6.18
C LYS A 91 -1.26 9.06 7.17
N VAL A 92 -2.51 8.57 7.11
CA VAL A 92 -2.99 7.43 7.93
C VAL A 92 -2.14 6.19 7.68
N THR A 93 -1.87 5.85 6.41
CA THR A 93 -1.00 4.69 6.10
C THR A 93 0.38 4.83 6.72
N TYR A 94 0.99 6.01 6.61
CA TYR A 94 2.33 6.26 7.17
C TYR A 94 2.34 6.08 8.69
N LYS A 95 1.37 6.69 9.39
CA LYS A 95 1.22 6.56 10.84
C LYS A 95 0.98 5.12 11.28
N THR A 96 0.13 4.37 10.57
CA THR A 96 -0.14 2.96 10.88
C THR A 96 1.10 2.09 10.75
N VAL A 97 1.88 2.27 9.68
CA VAL A 97 3.13 1.54 9.49
C VAL A 97 4.14 1.90 10.58
N LEU A 98 4.30 3.19 10.90
CA LEU A 98 5.21 3.64 11.95
C LEU A 98 4.84 3.03 13.30
N ARG A 99 3.57 3.10 13.71
CA ARG A 99 3.09 2.50 14.96
C ARG A 99 3.40 1.00 15.05
N LYS A 100 3.13 0.25 13.98
CA LYS A 100 3.40 -1.20 13.94
C LYS A 100 4.90 -1.49 14.05
N PHE A 101 5.71 -0.72 13.34
CA PHE A 101 7.16 -0.86 13.39
C PHE A 101 7.73 -0.56 14.79
N ILE A 102 7.30 0.52 15.42
CA ILE A 102 7.77 0.88 16.77
C ILE A 102 7.30 -0.14 17.82
N ALA A 103 6.07 -0.66 17.73
CA ALA A 103 5.64 -1.77 18.60
C ALA A 103 6.57 -2.99 18.49
N TRP A 104 6.96 -3.35 17.26
CA TRP A 104 7.93 -4.43 17.03
C TRP A 104 9.33 -4.11 17.55
N VAL A 105 9.82 -2.87 17.38
CA VAL A 105 11.15 -2.46 17.88
C VAL A 105 11.26 -2.58 19.41
N HIS A 106 10.15 -2.37 20.13
CA HIS A 106 10.10 -2.48 21.59
C HIS A 106 9.67 -3.86 22.11
N ASP A 107 9.45 -4.83 21.24
CA ASP A 107 8.94 -6.18 21.59
C ASP A 107 7.73 -6.12 22.53
N SER A 108 6.77 -5.24 22.21
CA SER A 108 5.62 -4.96 23.07
C SER A 108 4.33 -5.43 22.42
N ASP A 109 3.52 -6.17 23.18
CA ASP A 109 2.17 -6.56 22.80
C ASP A 109 1.24 -5.33 22.70
N ASP A 110 1.49 -4.35 23.58
CA ASP A 110 0.81 -3.05 23.58
C ASP A 110 1.58 -2.00 22.79
N LEU A 111 0.87 -0.95 22.37
CA LEU A 111 1.52 0.13 21.65
C LEU A 111 2.32 1.02 22.61
N PRO A 112 3.64 1.21 22.40
CA PRO A 112 4.46 2.01 23.30
C PRO A 112 3.93 3.43 23.49
N SER A 113 4.07 3.98 24.70
CA SER A 113 3.56 5.31 25.07
C SER A 113 4.13 6.45 24.21
N CYS A 114 5.31 6.24 23.60
CA CYS A 114 5.95 7.17 22.68
C CYS A 114 5.15 7.35 21.36
N VAL A 115 4.33 6.37 20.97
CA VAL A 115 3.55 6.37 19.72
C VAL A 115 2.05 6.08 19.90
N SER A 116 1.60 5.74 21.11
CA SER A 116 0.20 5.38 21.38
C SER A 116 -0.81 6.51 21.12
N TRP A 117 -0.38 7.76 21.27
CA TRP A 117 -1.16 8.98 21.01
C TRP A 117 -1.40 9.26 19.52
N ILE A 118 -0.70 8.56 18.61
CA ILE A 118 -0.79 8.81 17.16
C ILE A 118 -2.12 8.27 16.62
N ASN A 119 -3.02 9.19 16.24
CA ASN A 119 -4.31 8.85 15.67
C ASN A 119 -4.18 8.37 14.20
N VAL A 120 -4.73 7.18 13.92
CA VAL A 120 -4.76 6.53 12.59
C VAL A 120 -6.17 6.39 12.01
N SER A 121 -7.18 7.02 12.61
CA SER A 121 -8.55 6.98 12.16
C SER A 121 -8.75 7.80 10.88
N SER A 122 -9.51 7.24 9.93
CA SER A 122 -9.96 7.91 8.71
C SER A 122 -11.49 8.12 8.67
N LYS A 123 -12.17 7.92 9.80
CA LYS A 123 -13.64 7.77 9.92
C LYS A 123 -14.52 8.85 9.27
N ASN A 124 -13.96 10.00 8.90
CA ASN A 124 -14.73 11.16 8.40
C ASN A 124 -14.62 11.38 6.88
N VAL A 125 -13.97 10.51 6.11
CA VAL A 125 -13.90 10.66 4.63
C VAL A 125 -14.86 9.68 3.96
N LYS A 126 -16.14 10.04 3.92
CA LYS A 126 -17.10 9.42 3.00
C LYS A 126 -16.90 10.03 1.62
N ARG A 127 -16.04 9.41 0.79
CA ARG A 127 -16.12 9.61 -0.66
C ARG A 127 -17.01 8.51 -1.20
N LEU A 128 -18.27 8.84 -1.45
CA LEU A 128 -19.08 8.05 -2.37
C LEU A 128 -18.53 8.26 -3.78
N PRO A 129 -18.62 7.28 -4.69
CA PRO A 129 -18.37 7.54 -6.10
C PRO A 129 -19.31 8.65 -6.54
N GLU A 130 -18.75 9.81 -6.89
CA GLU A 130 -19.53 10.98 -7.30
C GLU A 130 -20.12 10.78 -8.71
N GLU A 131 -19.54 9.88 -9.50
CA GLU A 131 -19.91 9.59 -10.88
C GLU A 131 -20.03 8.07 -11.10
N ILE A 132 -21.23 7.53 -10.92
CA ILE A 132 -21.55 6.17 -11.39
C ILE A 132 -22.12 6.31 -12.80
N LEU A 133 -21.45 5.69 -13.77
CA LEU A 133 -21.88 5.72 -15.16
C LEU A 133 -23.22 5.00 -15.33
N THR A 134 -24.10 5.59 -16.12
CA THR A 134 -25.35 4.98 -16.57
C THR A 134 -25.09 3.90 -17.61
N GLN A 135 -26.05 2.98 -17.79
CA GLN A 135 -25.95 1.93 -18.80
C GLN A 135 -25.72 2.48 -20.22
N ASP A 136 -26.34 3.62 -20.56
CA ASP A 136 -26.17 4.23 -21.87
C ASP A 136 -24.79 4.87 -22.05
N GLU A 137 -24.20 5.42 -21.00
CA GLU A 137 -22.80 5.89 -21.02
C GLU A 137 -21.83 4.71 -21.21
N ILE A 138 -22.08 3.57 -20.56
CA ILE A 138 -21.29 2.35 -20.76
C ILE A 138 -21.39 1.86 -22.21
N LYS A 139 -22.59 1.81 -22.79
CA LYS A 139 -22.76 1.43 -24.21
C LYS A 139 -22.00 2.38 -25.14
N LYS A 140 -22.01 3.68 -24.87
CA LYS A 140 -21.23 4.67 -25.63
C LYS A 140 -19.72 4.45 -25.49
N LEU A 141 -19.24 4.12 -24.29
CA LEU A 141 -17.82 3.79 -24.06
C LEU A 141 -17.38 2.55 -24.86
N ILE A 142 -18.21 1.50 -24.86
CA ILE A 142 -17.93 0.28 -25.64
C ILE A 142 -17.93 0.60 -27.14
N ALA A 143 -18.94 1.32 -27.63
CA ALA A 143 -19.03 1.68 -29.05
C ALA A 143 -17.85 2.56 -29.52
N GLY A 144 -17.34 3.44 -28.65
CA GLY A 144 -16.22 4.33 -28.94
C GLY A 144 -14.83 3.68 -28.84
N ALA A 145 -14.72 2.47 -28.26
CA ALA A 145 -13.43 1.81 -28.11
C ALA A 145 -12.90 1.28 -29.45
N LYS A 146 -11.62 1.59 -29.76
CA LYS A 146 -10.98 1.32 -31.05
C LYS A 146 -10.79 -0.17 -31.35
N TYR A 147 -10.52 -0.99 -30.33
CA TYR A 147 -10.14 -2.39 -30.48
C TYR A 147 -11.13 -3.31 -29.75
N GLU A 148 -11.42 -4.48 -30.34
CA GLU A 148 -12.33 -5.49 -29.76
C GLU A 148 -11.91 -5.93 -28.36
N ARG A 149 -10.60 -5.96 -28.09
CA ARG A 149 -10.06 -6.23 -26.75
C ARG A 149 -10.55 -5.20 -25.72
N ASP A 150 -10.51 -3.92 -26.06
CA ASP A 150 -10.86 -2.84 -25.13
C ASP A 150 -12.38 -2.81 -24.91
N LYS A 151 -13.15 -3.12 -25.96
CA LYS A 151 -14.60 -3.36 -25.87
C LYS A 151 -14.91 -4.49 -24.89
N ALA A 152 -14.28 -5.64 -25.07
CA ALA A 152 -14.45 -6.79 -24.19
C ALA A 152 -14.04 -6.46 -22.75
N LEU A 153 -12.93 -5.73 -22.55
CA LEU A 153 -12.46 -5.31 -21.23
C LEU A 153 -13.52 -4.47 -20.50
N ILE A 154 -14.09 -3.47 -21.16
CA ILE A 154 -15.13 -2.60 -20.58
C ILE A 154 -16.39 -3.43 -20.27
N SER A 155 -16.86 -4.24 -21.22
CA SER A 155 -18.04 -5.09 -21.04
C SER A 155 -17.87 -6.06 -19.86
N THR A 156 -16.74 -6.77 -19.78
CA THR A 156 -16.51 -7.74 -18.71
C THR A 156 -16.41 -7.06 -17.35
N LEU A 157 -15.74 -5.90 -17.23
CA LEU A 157 -15.68 -5.15 -15.97
C LEU A 157 -17.08 -4.71 -15.50
N TYR A 158 -17.92 -4.25 -16.43
CA TYR A 158 -19.27 -3.81 -16.12
C TYR A 158 -20.18 -4.96 -15.70
N GLU A 159 -20.20 -6.07 -16.46
CA GLU A 159 -21.10 -7.20 -16.21
C GLU A 159 -20.69 -8.04 -14.99
N SER A 160 -19.40 -8.31 -14.82
CA SER A 160 -18.93 -9.18 -13.72
C SER A 160 -18.76 -8.45 -12.39
N GLY A 161 -18.62 -7.12 -12.41
CA GLY A 161 -18.27 -6.33 -11.22
C GLY A 161 -16.91 -6.69 -10.60
N CYS A 162 -16.07 -7.47 -11.30
CA CYS A 162 -14.76 -7.86 -10.78
C CYS A 162 -13.81 -6.66 -10.67
N ARG A 163 -12.82 -6.76 -9.78
CA ARG A 163 -11.77 -5.73 -9.69
C ARG A 163 -10.85 -5.83 -10.90
N ILE A 164 -10.29 -4.70 -11.34
CA ILE A 164 -9.32 -4.66 -12.44
C ILE A 164 -8.14 -5.62 -12.26
N GLY A 165 -7.70 -5.83 -11.01
CA GLY A 165 -6.64 -6.79 -10.69
C GLY A 165 -7.07 -8.26 -10.81
N GLU A 166 -8.35 -8.57 -10.63
CA GLU A 166 -8.89 -9.91 -10.83
C GLU A 166 -8.96 -10.21 -12.33
N LEU A 167 -9.50 -9.28 -13.13
CA LEU A 167 -9.55 -9.40 -14.59
C LEU A 167 -8.16 -9.46 -15.23
N GLY A 168 -7.22 -8.62 -14.77
CA GLY A 168 -5.86 -8.61 -15.29
C GLY A 168 -5.09 -9.91 -15.05
N ASN A 169 -5.49 -10.70 -14.04
CA ASN A 169 -4.91 -12.02 -13.76
C ASN A 169 -5.76 -13.18 -14.30
N LEU A 170 -6.83 -12.89 -15.05
CA LEU A 170 -7.67 -13.90 -15.66
C LEU A 170 -6.88 -14.65 -16.73
N LEU A 171 -7.06 -15.98 -16.79
CA LEU A 171 -6.44 -16.86 -17.76
C LEU A 171 -7.55 -17.48 -18.61
N ILE A 172 -7.23 -17.92 -19.83
CA ILE A 172 -8.20 -18.55 -20.74
C ILE A 172 -8.95 -19.69 -20.05
N LYS A 173 -8.26 -20.49 -19.22
CA LYS A 173 -8.86 -21.61 -18.46
C LYS A 173 -9.92 -21.19 -17.42
N HIS A 174 -10.01 -19.90 -17.08
CA HIS A 174 -11.01 -19.38 -16.14
C HIS A 174 -12.29 -18.93 -16.84
N VAL A 175 -12.33 -18.92 -18.17
CA VAL A 175 -13.51 -18.54 -18.97
C VAL A 175 -14.26 -19.81 -19.38
N GLN A 176 -15.56 -19.84 -19.11
CA GLN A 176 -16.45 -20.92 -19.54
C GLN A 176 -17.57 -20.33 -20.37
N PHE A 177 -17.79 -20.89 -21.56
CA PHE A 177 -18.88 -20.47 -22.44
C PHE A 177 -20.10 -21.34 -22.15
N ASP A 178 -21.23 -20.70 -21.92
CA ASP A 178 -22.55 -21.31 -21.80
C ASP A 178 -23.50 -20.86 -22.93
N LYS A 179 -24.76 -21.25 -22.81
CA LYS A 179 -25.83 -20.97 -23.80
C LYS A 179 -26.29 -19.51 -23.84
N HIS A 180 -25.87 -18.68 -22.89
CA HIS A 180 -26.23 -17.26 -22.77
C HIS A 180 -25.03 -16.32 -22.93
N GLY A 181 -23.80 -16.84 -22.90
CA GLY A 181 -22.58 -16.06 -23.08
C GLY A 181 -21.35 -16.78 -22.52
N ALA A 182 -20.29 -16.04 -22.21
CA ALA A 182 -19.16 -16.47 -21.39
C ALA A 182 -19.01 -15.54 -20.20
#